data_AF-A0A2T2THF2-F1
#
_entry.id   AF-A0A2T2THF2-F1
#
_cell.length_a   1.000
_cell.length_b   1.000
_cell.length_c   1.000
_cell.angle_alpha   90.00
_cell.angle_beta   90.00
_cell.angle_gamma   90.00
#
_symmetry.space_group_name_H-M   'P 1'
#
loop_
_entity.id
_entity.type
_entity.pdbx_description
1 polymer ?
#
loop_
_entity_poly.entity_id
_entity_poly.type
_entity_poly.pdbx_seq_one_letter_code
_entity_poly.pdbx_strand_id
1 'polypeptide(L)'
;MATSLTLDLSEKQHQTLTRLRDHHDKPYVRERAAALLKIADGRSGRWVALNGLHQRRDPDTVYGWFHRYQEEGTDGLFVREGRGRKPAFSP
;
A
#
# COMPACT_ATOMS: atom_id res chain seq x y z
N MET A 1 -14.96 -16.91 -7.17
CA MET A 1 -14.79 -16.85 -5.69
C MET A 1 -13.71 -15.81 -5.43
N ALA A 2 -14.03 -14.71 -4.75
CA ALA A 2 -13.03 -13.67 -4.45
C ALA A 2 -12.17 -14.15 -3.27
N THR A 3 -10.87 -14.33 -3.48
CA THR A 3 -9.95 -14.70 -2.40
C THR A 3 -9.76 -13.51 -1.47
N SER A 4 -10.04 -13.70 -0.18
CA SER A 4 -9.71 -12.70 0.83
C SER A 4 -8.18 -12.54 0.91
N LEU A 5 -7.69 -11.32 0.72
CA LEU A 5 -6.29 -11.00 0.98
C LEU A 5 -6.08 -10.96 2.50
N THR A 6 -5.19 -11.79 3.01
CA THR A 6 -4.75 -11.80 4.40
C THR A 6 -3.27 -11.46 4.44
N LEU A 7 -2.86 -10.58 5.36
CA LEU A 7 -1.47 -10.20 5.55
C LEU A 7 -1.03 -10.54 6.98
N ASP A 8 -0.26 -11.61 7.14
CA ASP A 8 0.33 -11.94 8.43
C ASP A 8 1.60 -11.10 8.63
N LEU A 9 1.55 -10.20 9.61
CA LEU A 9 2.66 -9.32 9.97
C LEU A 9 3.31 -9.83 11.25
N SER A 10 4.64 -9.96 11.25
CA SER A 10 5.40 -10.03 12.50
C SER A 10 5.26 -8.72 13.29
N GLU A 11 5.47 -8.78 14.60
CA GLU A 11 5.44 -7.61 15.48
C GLU A 11 6.34 -6.47 14.95
N LYS A 12 7.56 -6.81 14.48
CA LYS A 12 8.49 -5.85 13.89
C LYS A 12 7.93 -5.20 12.61
N GLN A 13 7.30 -5.98 11.73
CA GLN A 13 6.70 -5.45 10.50
C GLN A 13 5.50 -4.56 10.82
N HIS A 14 4.66 -4.97 11.77
CA HIS A 14 3.51 -4.18 12.23
C HIS A 14 3.95 -2.83 12.81
N GLN A 15 4.96 -2.81 13.69
CA GLN A 15 5.54 -1.58 14.23
C GLN A 15 6.16 -0.71 13.14
N THR A 16 6.86 -1.31 12.18
CA THR A 16 7.48 -0.58 11.06
C THR A 16 6.43 0.11 10.20
N LEU A 17 5.37 -0.61 9.80
CA LEU A 17 4.26 -0.05 9.03
C LEU A 17 3.50 1.03 9.82
N THR A 18 3.34 0.84 11.13
CA THR A 18 2.72 1.84 12.02
C THR A 18 3.55 3.12 12.03
N ARG A 19 4.87 3.03 12.21
CA ARG A 19 5.78 4.18 12.17
C ARG A 19 5.74 4.89 10.82
N LEU A 20 5.71 4.13 9.71
CA LEU A 20 5.59 4.71 8.37
C LEU A 20 4.26 5.44 8.19
N ARG A 21 3.14 4.85 8.64
CA ARG A 21 1.82 5.48 8.59
C ARG A 21 1.79 6.81 9.35
N ASP A 22 2.40 6.86 10.53
CA ASP A 22 2.23 7.99 11.44
C ASP A 22 3.22 9.13 11.19
N HIS A 23 4.43 8.82 10.71
CA HIS A 23 5.53 9.79 10.69
C HIS A 23 6.19 10.02 9.32
N HIS A 24 5.89 9.20 8.30
CA HIS A 24 6.59 9.34 7.02
C HIS A 24 6.20 10.67 6.32
N ASP A 25 7.17 11.37 5.76
CA ASP A 25 7.01 12.66 5.08
C ASP A 25 6.08 12.57 3.85
N LYS A 26 6.26 11.54 3.02
CA LYS A 26 5.50 11.30 1.80
C LYS A 26 4.07 10.79 2.09
N PRO A 27 3.01 11.54 1.73
CA PRO A 27 1.62 11.15 2.02
C PRO A 27 1.20 9.80 1.43
N TYR A 28 1.67 9.47 0.22
CA TYR A 28 1.32 8.20 -0.42
C TYR A 28 1.92 6.99 0.31
N VAL A 29 3.07 7.13 0.98
CA VAL A 29 3.67 6.04 1.78
C VAL A 29 2.80 5.81 3.01
N ARG A 30 2.35 6.87 3.68
CA ARG A 30 1.42 6.79 4.82
C ARG A 30 0.13 6.07 4.43
N GLU A 31 -0.45 6.42 3.28
CA GLU A 31 -1.67 5.81 2.76
C GLU A 31 -1.48 4.30 2.49
N ARG A 32 -0.39 3.92 1.83
CA ARG A 32 -0.08 2.51 1.53
C ARG A 32 0.15 1.70 2.80
N ALA A 33 0.88 2.24 3.77
CA ALA A 33 1.09 1.59 5.06
C ALA A 33 -0.24 1.42 5.83
N ALA A 34 -1.10 2.43 5.83
CA ALA A 34 -2.44 2.34 6.42
C ALA A 34 -3.30 1.25 5.77
N ALA A 35 -3.19 1.07 4.44
CA ALA A 35 -3.92 0.04 3.73
C ALA A 35 -3.51 -1.37 4.19
N LEU A 36 -2.20 -1.62 4.30
CA LEU A 36 -1.65 -2.92 4.70
C LEU A 36 -1.98 -3.28 6.13
N LEU A 37 -1.87 -2.31 7.07
CA LEU A 37 -2.26 -2.53 8.46
C LEU A 37 -3.72 -2.96 8.57
N LYS A 38 -4.63 -2.31 7.82
CA LYS A 38 -6.05 -2.67 7.83
C LYS A 38 -6.32 -4.05 7.22
N ILE A 39 -5.54 -4.46 6.22
CA ILE A 39 -5.62 -5.81 5.65
C ILE A 39 -5.13 -6.84 6.69
N ALA A 40 -4.05 -6.53 7.41
CA ALA A 40 -3.58 -7.38 8.52
C ALA A 40 -4.60 -7.48 9.65
N ASP A 41 -5.38 -6.42 9.91
CA ASP A 41 -6.52 -6.41 10.83
C ASP A 41 -7.75 -7.20 10.30
N GLY A 42 -7.62 -7.91 9.18
CA GLY A 42 -8.67 -8.76 8.60
C GLY A 42 -9.67 -8.03 7.70
N ARG A 43 -9.43 -6.76 7.32
CA ARG A 43 -10.28 -6.08 6.33
C ARG A 43 -9.91 -6.53 4.92
N SER A 44 -10.92 -6.81 4.09
CA SER A 44 -10.66 -7.11 2.68
C SER A 44 -10.09 -5.90 1.95
N GLY A 45 -9.19 -6.13 0.98
CA GLY A 45 -8.58 -5.05 0.19
C GLY A 45 -9.64 -4.17 -0.50
N ARG A 46 -10.75 -4.75 -0.97
CA ARG A 46 -11.90 -3.99 -1.51
C ARG A 46 -12.54 -3.07 -0.46
N TRP A 47 -12.75 -3.56 0.76
CA TRP A 47 -13.31 -2.72 1.82
C TRP A 47 -12.36 -1.58 2.17
N VAL A 48 -11.06 -1.86 2.24
CA VAL A 48 -10.02 -0.85 2.49
C VAL A 48 -10.02 0.20 1.38
N ALA A 49 -10.05 -0.20 0.11
CA ALA A 49 -10.08 0.71 -1.03
C ALA A 49 -11.29 1.66 -1.03
N LEU A 50 -12.46 1.18 -0.60
CA LEU A 50 -13.72 1.94 -0.67
C LEU A 50 -14.04 2.73 0.60
N ASN A 51 -13.57 2.28 1.77
CA ASN A 51 -13.97 2.82 3.08
C ASN A 51 -12.80 3.02 4.05
N GLY A 52 -11.68 2.32 3.83
CA GLY A 52 -10.56 2.28 4.77
C GLY A 52 -9.47 3.31 4.48
N LEU A 53 -9.60 4.17 3.47
CA LEU A 53 -8.60 5.18 3.13
C LEU A 53 -9.22 6.58 3.14
N HIS A 54 -8.38 7.61 3.17
CA HIS A 54 -8.83 9.00 3.16
C HIS A 54 -9.63 9.33 1.88
N GLN A 55 -9.28 8.69 0.78
CA GLN A 55 -10.00 8.78 -0.49
C GLN A 55 -10.27 7.38 -1.03
N ARG A 56 -11.38 7.25 -1.76
CA ARG A 56 -11.67 6.00 -2.48
C ARG A 56 -10.58 5.72 -3.50
N ARG A 57 -10.15 4.47 -3.55
CA ARG A 57 -9.21 3.95 -4.54
C ARG A 57 -9.86 2.83 -5.33
N ASP A 58 -9.31 2.60 -6.52
CA ASP A 58 -9.60 1.37 -7.23
C ASP A 58 -9.07 0.17 -6.40
N PRO A 59 -9.88 -0.88 -6.16
CA PRO A 59 -9.43 -2.07 -5.43
C PRO A 59 -8.14 -2.68 -5.99
N ASP A 60 -7.93 -2.67 -7.31
CA ASP A 60 -6.73 -3.22 -7.96
C ASP A 60 -5.47 -2.44 -7.58
N THR A 61 -5.62 -1.14 -7.25
CA THR A 61 -4.52 -0.34 -6.72
C THR A 61 -4.07 -0.84 -5.35
N VAL A 62 -5.02 -1.16 -4.46
CA VAL A 62 -4.72 -1.71 -3.13
C VAL A 62 -4.14 -3.12 -3.24
N TYR A 63 -4.65 -3.93 -4.17
CA TYR A 63 -4.08 -5.25 -4.45
C TYR A 63 -2.63 -5.15 -4.93
N GLY A 64 -2.35 -4.19 -5.82
CA GLY A 64 -1.00 -3.91 -6.28
C GLY A 64 -0.06 -3.48 -5.15
N TRP A 65 -0.54 -2.74 -4.14
CA TRP A 65 0.26 -2.39 -2.96
C TRP A 65 0.53 -3.60 -2.08
N PHE A 66 -0.48 -4.45 -1.87
CA PHE A 66 -0.35 -5.70 -1.11
C PHE A 66 0.70 -6.63 -1.73
N HIS A 67 0.57 -6.95 -3.02
CA HIS A 67 1.50 -7.85 -3.70
C HIS A 67 2.93 -7.31 -3.68
N ARG A 68 3.10 -6.01 -3.94
CA ARG A 68 4.43 -5.39 -3.90
C ARG A 68 5.04 -5.42 -2.50
N TYR A 69 4.25 -5.23 -1.45
CA TYR A 69 4.75 -5.35 -0.08
C TYR A 69 5.15 -6.79 0.26
N GLN A 70 4.42 -7.79 -0.22
CA GLN A 70 4.80 -9.19 -0.02
C GLN A 70 6.11 -9.53 -0.73
N GLU A 71 6.35 -8.96 -1.91
CA GLU A 71 7.56 -9.21 -2.71
C GLU A 71 8.79 -8.43 -2.19
N GLU A 72 8.61 -7.17 -1.80
CA GLU A 72 9.70 -6.21 -1.57
C GLU A 72 9.73 -5.63 -0.14
N GLY A 73 8.76 -5.98 0.71
CA GLY A 73 8.60 -5.35 2.02
C GLY A 73 8.31 -3.86 1.91
N THR A 74 8.89 -3.06 2.80
CA THR A 74 8.65 -1.61 2.86
C THR A 74 9.12 -0.86 1.63
N ASP A 75 10.11 -1.38 0.91
CA ASP A 75 10.63 -0.75 -0.31
C ASP A 75 9.58 -0.73 -1.42
N GLY A 76 8.70 -1.73 -1.42
CA GLY A 76 7.52 -1.79 -2.29
C GLY A 76 6.51 -0.65 -2.06
N LEU A 77 6.58 0.05 -0.93
CA LEU A 77 5.68 1.18 -0.66
C LEU A 77 6.11 2.46 -1.35
N PHE A 78 7.32 2.52 -1.90
CA PHE A 78 7.81 3.70 -2.61
C PHE A 78 7.35 3.69 -4.08
N VAL A 79 7.22 4.88 -4.67
CA VAL A 79 7.07 4.98 -6.13
C VAL A 79 8.45 4.73 -6.74
N ARG A 80 8.57 3.71 -7.59
CA ARG A 80 9.80 3.43 -8.33
C ARG A 80 10.11 4.57 -9.30
N GLU A 81 11.40 4.88 -9.45
CA GLU A 81 11.89 5.82 -10.45
C GLU A 81 11.52 5.37 -11.87
N GLY A 82 11.31 6.32 -12.78
CA GLY A 82 10.89 6.03 -14.16
C GLY A 82 9.40 5.72 -14.34
N ARG A 83 8.59 5.76 -13.27
CA ARG A 83 7.12 5.74 -13.36
C ARG A 83 6.61 7.14 -13.68
N GLY A 84 6.29 7.36 -14.96
CA GLY A 84 5.71 8.57 -15.49
C GLY A 84 5.54 8.45 -17.00
N ARG A 85 4.67 9.26 -17.61
CA ARG A 85 4.62 9.33 -19.07
C ARG A 85 5.97 9.83 -19.56
N LYS A 86 6.68 9.04 -20.36
CA LYS A 86 7.95 9.48 -20.98
C LYS A 86 7.68 10.81 -21.71
N PRO A 87 8.59 11.79 -21.59
CA PRO A 87 8.41 13.06 -22.29
C PRO A 87 8.26 12.78 -23.79
N ALA A 88 7.32 13.46 -24.44
CA ALA A 88 7.10 13.33 -25.88
C ALA A 88 8.26 13.94 -26.69
N PHE A 89 9.11 14.74 -26.05
CA PHE A 89 10.28 15.39 -26.64
C PHE A 89 11.41 15.44 -25.59
N SER A 90 12.59 14.94 -25.95
CA SER A 90 13.85 15.18 -25.24
C SER A 90 14.73 16.00 -26.20
N PRO A 91 15.18 17.23 -25.81
CA PRO A 91 15.99 18.09 -26.68
C PRO A 91 17.33 17.48 -27.08
#